data_AF-A0A820RT98-F1
#
_entry.id   AF-A0A820RT98-F1
#
_cell.length_a   1.000
_cell.length_b   1.000
_cell.length_c   1.000
_cell.angle_alpha   90.00
_cell.angle_beta   90.00
_cell.angle_gamma   90.00
#
_symmetry.space_group_name_H-M   'P 1'
#
loop_
_entity.id
_entity.type
_entity.pdbx_description
1 polymer ?
#
loop_
_entity_poly.entity_id
_entity_poly.type
_entity_poly.pdbx_seq_one_letter_code
_entity_poly.pdbx_strand_id
1 'polypeptide(L)'
;AEKLKTENLKLRRHHLTIQQIVCSLMNTDLLREPHKWHQQVQDIRKIMDTLTNEGYSAKNMKPWRSFWDRQLYKALDLQYTNGLKALNENLPDIKIDLIFREKAIQYKLPSSQIVILLRIYSRFFH
;
A
#
# COMPACT_ATOMS: atom_id res chain seq x y z
N ALA A 1 2.51 24.98 34.65
CA ALA A 1 2.28 25.34 33.23
C ALA A 1 3.38 24.80 32.31
N GLU A 2 4.66 25.02 32.63
CA GLU A 2 5.77 24.69 31.73
C GLU A 2 5.93 23.20 31.40
N LYS A 3 5.71 22.30 32.37
CA LYS A 3 5.75 20.84 32.13
C LYS A 3 4.75 20.40 31.05
N LEU A 4 3.51 20.90 31.11
CA LEU A 4 2.46 20.59 30.12
C LEU A 4 2.80 21.12 28.73
N LYS A 5 3.43 22.30 28.66
CA LYS A 5 3.87 22.91 27.40
C LYS A 5 4.98 22.08 26.74
N THR A 6 5.94 21.60 27.52
CA THR A 6 7.01 20.71 27.03
C THR A 6 6.47 19.38 26.51
N GLU A 7 5.54 18.74 27.24
CA GLU A 7 4.89 17.50 26.78
C GLU A 7 4.08 17.72 25.50
N ASN A 8 3.31 18.82 25.40
CA ASN A 8 2.55 19.13 24.20
C ASN A 8 3.46 19.37 22.98
N LEU A 9 4.61 20.04 23.17
CA LEU A 9 5.60 20.21 22.11
C LEU A 9 6.17 18.85 21.65
N LYS A 10 6.43 17.95 22.59
CA LYS A 10 6.92 16.60 22.29
C LYS A 10 5.90 15.79 21.49
N LEU A 11 4.65 15.75 21.93
CA LEU A 11 3.56 15.07 21.21
C LEU A 11 3.37 15.64 19.80
N ARG A 12 3.44 16.96 19.65
CA ARG A 12 3.38 17.60 18.34
C ARG A 12 4.53 17.19 17.43
N ARG A 13 5.75 17.08 17.95
CA ARG A 13 6.90 16.57 17.17
C ARG A 13 6.66 15.15 16.70
N HIS A 14 6.25 14.23 17.57
CA HIS A 14 5.93 12.87 17.18
C HIS A 14 4.84 12.80 16.12
N HIS A 15 3.79 13.62 16.25
CA HIS A 15 2.74 13.73 15.24
C HIS A 15 3.30 14.13 13.86
N LEU A 16 4.13 15.17 13.82
CA LEU A 16 4.75 15.64 12.57
C LEU A 16 5.71 14.61 11.97
N THR A 17 6.47 13.90 12.80
CA THR A 17 7.35 12.81 12.34
C THR A 17 6.54 11.69 11.69
N ILE A 18 5.45 11.23 12.32
CA ILE A 18 4.60 10.20 11.73
C ILE A 18 3.97 10.70 10.43
N GLN A 19 3.53 11.96 10.37
CA GLN A 19 3.01 12.58 9.16
C GLN A 19 4.01 12.47 8.00
N GLN A 20 5.28 12.82 8.25
CA GLN A 20 6.35 12.75 7.25
C GLN A 20 6.57 11.31 6.76
N ILE A 21 6.58 10.32 7.67
CA ILE A 21 6.73 8.91 7.31
C ILE A 21 5.55 8.46 6.44
N VAL A 22 4.32 8.81 6.79
CA VAL A 22 3.12 8.47 6.01
C VAL A 22 3.15 9.10 4.61
N CYS A 23 3.55 10.37 4.49
CA CYS A 23 3.74 11.01 3.19
C CYS A 23 4.84 10.31 2.36
N SER A 24 5.90 9.81 2.99
CA SER A 24 6.93 9.04 2.31
C SER A 24 6.45 7.66 1.87
N LEU A 25 5.61 7.00 2.67
CA LEU A 25 4.96 5.71 2.32
C LEU A 25 4.12 5.83 1.05
N MET A 26 3.43 6.96 0.85
CA MET A 26 2.65 7.21 -0.37
C MET A 26 3.51 7.32 -1.63
N ASN A 27 4.82 7.56 -1.51
CA ASN A 27 5.76 7.67 -2.62
C ASN A 27 6.69 6.45 -2.75
N THR A 28 6.58 5.47 -1.85
CA THR A 28 7.42 4.27 -1.85
C THR A 28 6.67 3.13 -2.53
N ASP A 29 7.19 2.65 -3.65
CA ASP A 29 6.57 1.58 -4.44
C ASP A 29 6.55 0.28 -3.63
N LEU A 30 5.34 -0.15 -3.27
CA LEU A 30 5.13 -1.34 -2.43
C LEU A 30 5.61 -2.64 -3.11
N LEU A 31 5.52 -2.73 -4.45
CA LEU A 31 5.90 -3.92 -5.19
C LEU A 31 7.43 -4.01 -5.36
N ARG A 32 8.09 -2.86 -5.54
CA ARG A 32 9.54 -2.78 -5.77
C ARG A 32 10.34 -2.73 -4.47
N GLU A 33 9.85 -2.03 -3.45
CA GLU A 33 10.55 -1.80 -2.19
C GLU A 33 9.74 -2.25 -0.94
N PRO A 34 9.23 -3.50 -0.88
CA PRO A 34 8.36 -3.95 0.23
C PRO A 34 9.06 -3.90 1.60
N HIS A 35 10.38 -4.14 1.64
CA HIS A 35 11.17 -4.07 2.88
C HIS A 35 11.23 -2.63 3.45
N LYS A 36 11.42 -1.63 2.58
CA LYS A 36 11.46 -0.22 2.97
C LYS A 36 10.11 0.25 3.48
N TRP A 37 9.04 -0.15 2.79
CA TRP A 37 7.67 0.13 3.22
C TRP A 37 7.38 -0.48 4.60
N HIS A 38 7.77 -1.75 4.82
CA HIS A 38 7.67 -2.40 6.13
C HIS A 38 8.46 -1.65 7.21
N GLN A 39 9.69 -1.26 6.92
CA GLN A 39 10.55 -0.53 7.87
C GLN A 39 9.92 0.79 8.32
N GLN A 40 9.35 1.56 7.39
CA GLN A 40 8.68 2.81 7.70
C GLN A 40 7.45 2.62 8.61
N VAL A 41 6.66 1.56 8.38
CA VAL A 41 5.54 1.20 9.27
C VAL A 41 6.05 0.78 10.66
N GLN A 42 7.16 0.04 10.72
CA GLN A 42 7.80 -0.32 12.00
C GLN A 42 8.29 0.91 12.76
N ASP A 43 8.82 1.93 12.08
CA ASP A 43 9.26 3.15 12.74
C ASP A 43 8.09 3.94 13.34
N ILE A 44 6.92 3.95 12.70
CA ILE A 44 5.69 4.49 13.30
C ILE A 44 5.30 3.71 14.56
N ARG A 45 5.36 2.37 14.51
CA ARG A 45 5.06 1.52 15.69
C ARG A 45 6.00 1.80 16.85
N LYS A 46 7.31 1.91 16.60
CA LYS A 46 8.30 2.27 17.63
C LYS A 46 7.98 3.60 18.32
N ILE A 47 7.53 4.61 17.56
CA ILE A 47 7.11 5.90 18.15
C ILE A 47 5.91 5.72 19.08
N MET A 48 4.90 4.92 18.66
CA MET A 48 3.73 4.61 19.47
C MET A 48 4.08 3.85 20.76
N ASP A 49 5.01 2.91 20.66
CA ASP A 49 5.46 2.11 21.79
C ASP A 49 6.29 2.94 22.77
N THR A 50 7.13 3.84 22.25
CA THR A 50 7.89 4.81 23.06
C THR A 50 6.96 5.64 23.92
N LEU A 51 5.90 6.22 23.34
CA LEU A 51 4.90 6.99 24.09
C LEU A 51 4.15 6.11 25.10
N THR A 52 3.89 4.85 24.77
CA THR A 52 3.21 3.94 25.72
C THR A 52 4.11 3.63 26.93
N ASN A 53 5.40 3.41 26.69
CA ASN A 53 6.40 3.15 27.73
C ASN A 53 6.67 4.37 28.63
N GLU A 54 6.48 5.58 28.10
CA GLU A 54 6.57 6.82 28.87
C GLU A 54 5.38 7.09 29.79
N GLY A 55 4.39 6.18 29.82
CA GLY A 55 3.24 6.25 30.73
C GLY A 55 2.03 6.99 30.16
N TYR A 56 2.00 7.27 28.86
CA TYR A 56 0.81 7.82 28.23
C TYR A 56 -0.33 6.79 28.24
N SER A 57 -1.52 7.22 28.69
CA SER A 57 -2.68 6.33 28.80
C SER A 57 -3.09 5.76 27.44
N ALA A 58 -3.12 4.43 27.34
CA ALA A 58 -3.57 3.72 26.14
C ALA A 58 -5.00 4.13 25.71
N LYS A 59 -5.87 4.44 26.68
CA LYS A 59 -7.23 4.92 26.41
C LYS A 59 -7.22 6.27 25.68
N ASN A 60 -6.36 7.19 26.11
CA ASN A 60 -6.25 8.53 25.51
C ASN A 60 -5.53 8.48 24.16
N MET A 61 -4.64 7.52 23.95
CA MET A 61 -3.95 7.31 22.67
C MET A 61 -4.83 6.63 21.61
N LYS A 62 -5.93 5.97 22.00
CA LYS A 62 -6.78 5.20 21.07
C LYS A 62 -7.26 6.02 19.86
N PRO A 63 -7.85 7.23 20.01
CA PRO A 63 -8.31 8.01 18.86
C PRO A 63 -7.15 8.40 17.92
N TRP A 64 -5.99 8.71 18.49
CA TRP A 64 -4.80 9.10 17.74
C TRP A 64 -4.20 7.91 16.96
N ARG A 65 -4.12 6.72 17.57
CA ARG A 65 -3.74 5.48 16.88
C ARG A 65 -4.70 5.19 15.71
N SER A 66 -6.01 5.23 15.98
CA SER A 66 -7.04 5.01 14.94
C SER A 66 -7.01 6.05 13.82
N PHE A 67 -6.58 7.29 14.09
CA PHE A 67 -6.37 8.28 13.04
C PHE A 67 -5.23 7.84 12.10
N TRP A 68 -4.10 7.41 12.65
CA TRP A 68 -2.96 6.96 11.85
C TRP A 68 -3.21 5.65 11.13
N ASP A 69 -3.95 4.72 11.72
CA ASP A 69 -4.37 3.48 11.04
C ASP A 69 -5.14 3.81 9.75
N ARG A 70 -6.02 4.82 9.78
CA ARG A 70 -6.73 5.28 8.57
C ARG A 70 -5.81 5.93 7.56
N GLN A 71 -4.79 6.68 7.98
CA GLN A 71 -3.84 7.28 7.03
C GLN A 71 -2.94 6.23 6.39
N LEU A 72 -2.51 5.23 7.15
CA LEU A 72 -1.78 4.08 6.64
C LEU A 72 -2.61 3.28 5.65
N TYR A 73 -3.89 3.06 5.94
CA TYR A 73 -4.81 2.42 5.01
C TYR A 73 -4.89 3.18 3.68
N LYS A 74 -5.02 4.51 3.70
CA LYS A 74 -5.04 5.32 2.47
C LYS A 74 -3.73 5.22 1.68
N ALA A 75 -2.59 5.26 2.37
CA ALA A 75 -1.28 5.10 1.72
C ALA A 75 -1.14 3.71 1.07
N LEU A 76 -1.61 2.66 1.73
CA LEU A 76 -1.63 1.30 1.20
C LEU A 76 -2.54 1.17 -0.02
N ASP A 77 -3.77 1.69 0.06
CA ASP A 77 -4.76 1.65 -1.02
C ASP A 77 -4.27 2.37 -2.29
N LEU A 78 -3.64 3.54 -2.12
CA LEU A 78 -3.00 4.28 -3.21
C LEU A 78 -1.90 3.44 -3.87
N GLN A 79 -0.99 2.87 -3.08
CA GLN A 79 0.12 2.05 -3.58
C GLN A 79 -0.37 0.77 -4.25
N TYR A 80 -1.41 0.14 -3.72
CA TYR A 80 -2.05 -1.02 -4.32
C TYR A 80 -2.65 -0.69 -5.69
N THR A 81 -3.42 0.41 -5.78
CA THR A 81 -4.03 0.85 -7.03
C THR A 81 -2.98 1.21 -8.08
N ASN A 82 -1.92 1.93 -7.67
CA ASN A 82 -0.81 2.28 -8.57
C ASN A 82 -0.03 1.04 -9.01
N GLY A 83 0.21 0.09 -8.10
CA GLY A 83 0.86 -1.17 -8.41
C GLY A 83 0.06 -2.02 -9.39
N LEU A 84 -1.28 -2.06 -9.27
CA LEU A 84 -2.15 -2.75 -10.22
C LEU A 84 -2.13 -2.08 -11.60
N LYS A 85 -2.16 -0.74 -11.66
CA LYS A 85 -2.04 -0.01 -12.94
C LYS A 85 -0.69 -0.26 -13.61
N ALA A 86 0.39 -0.14 -12.85
CA ALA A 86 1.74 -0.41 -13.34
C ALA A 86 1.88 -1.86 -13.81
N LEU A 87 1.30 -2.83 -13.10
CA LEU A 87 1.30 -4.22 -13.54
C LEU A 87 0.50 -4.39 -14.84
N ASN A 88 -0.67 -3.73 -14.95
CA ASN A 88 -1.53 -3.80 -16.12
C ASN A 88 -0.87 -3.18 -17.36
N GLU A 89 -0.18 -2.05 -17.21
CA GLU A 89 0.54 -1.36 -18.30
C GLU A 89 1.80 -2.11 -18.74
N ASN A 90 2.42 -2.86 -17.83
CA ASN A 90 3.60 -3.69 -18.13
C ASN A 90 3.23 -5.15 -18.51
N LEU A 91 1.94 -5.47 -18.66
CA LEU A 91 1.55 -6.74 -19.27
C LEU A 91 2.03 -6.74 -20.73
N PRO A 92 2.77 -7.77 -21.18
CA PRO A 92 3.15 -7.85 -22.58
C PRO A 92 1.89 -7.88 -23.45
N ASP A 93 1.91 -7.15 -24.58
CA ASP A 93 0.83 -7.17 -25.57
C ASP A 93 0.40 -8.62 -25.84
N ILE A 94 -0.86 -8.93 -25.52
CA ILE A 94 -1.42 -10.25 -25.79
C ILE A 94 -1.71 -10.31 -27.29
N LYS A 95 -0.69 -10.69 -28.07
CA LYS A 95 -0.82 -10.96 -29.50
C LYS A 95 -1.57 -12.26 -29.69
N ILE A 96 -2.85 -12.15 -30.03
CA ILE A 96 -3.69 -13.28 -30.41
C ILE A 96 -3.58 -13.44 -31.93
N ASP A 97 -2.95 -14.51 -32.39
CA ASP A 97 -2.94 -14.83 -33.81
C ASP A 97 -4.32 -15.37 -34.22
N LEU A 98 -4.99 -14.66 -35.11
CA LEU A 98 -6.23 -15.09 -35.74
C LEU A 98 -5.89 -15.96 -36.96
N ILE A 99 -6.25 -17.24 -36.92
CA ILE A 99 -6.07 -18.15 -38.05
C ILE A 99 -7.44 -18.44 -38.65
N PHE A 100 -7.62 -18.13 -39.93
CA PHE A 100 -8.82 -18.53 -40.66
C PHE A 100 -8.63 -19.94 -41.23
N ARG A 101 -9.40 -20.91 -40.72
CA ARG A 101 -9.42 -22.30 -41.18
C ARG A 101 -10.86 -22.81 -41.24
N GLU A 102 -11.19 -23.60 -42.26
CA GLU A 102 -12.51 -24.23 -42.41
C GLU A 102 -13.71 -23.25 -42.38
N LYS A 103 -13.55 -22.08 -43.00
CA LYS A 103 -14.55 -20.98 -42.99
C LYS A 103 -14.88 -20.42 -41.59
N ALA A 104 -14.08 -20.74 -40.58
CA ALA A 104 -14.22 -20.24 -39.22
C ALA A 104 -12.93 -19.52 -38.76
N ILE A 105 -13.11 -18.50 -37.93
CA ILE A 105 -12.01 -17.82 -37.26
C ILE A 105 -11.62 -18.67 -36.05
N GLN A 106 -10.38 -19.17 -36.03
CA GLN A 106 -9.81 -19.93 -34.93
C GLN A 106 -8.73 -19.09 -34.22
N TYR A 107 -8.74 -19.08 -32.88
CA TYR A 107 -7.73 -18.38 -32.08
C TYR A 107 -6.54 -19.29 -31.80
N LYS A 108 -5.32 -18.85 -32.13
CA LYS A 108 -4.10 -19.54 -31.69
C LYS A 108 -3.44 -18.73 -30.58
N LEU A 109 -3.81 -19.00 -29.33
CA LEU A 109 -3.08 -18.46 -28.19
C LEU A 109 -1.98 -19.44 -27.76
N PRO A 110 -0.74 -18.98 -27.49
CA PRO A 110 0.24 -19.79 -26.78
C PRO A 110 -0.31 -20.18 -25.40
N SER A 111 -0.03 -21.40 -24.92
CA SER A 111 -0.56 -21.95 -23.67
C SER A 111 -0.30 -21.06 -22.45
N SER A 112 0.82 -20.32 -22.44
CA SER A 112 1.16 -19.35 -21.41
C SER A 112 0.21 -18.13 -21.35
N GLN A 113 -0.31 -17.66 -22.49
CA GLN A 113 -1.21 -16.50 -22.55
C GLN A 113 -2.64 -16.85 -22.13
N ILE A 114 -3.09 -18.08 -22.37
CA ILE A 114 -4.40 -18.58 -21.91
C ILE A 114 -4.48 -18.58 -20.38
N VAL A 115 -3.40 -19.03 -19.70
CA VAL A 115 -3.33 -19.03 -18.24
C VAL A 115 -3.40 -17.61 -17.68
N ILE A 116 -2.75 -16.65 -18.33
CA ILE A 116 -2.78 -15.24 -17.92
C ILE A 116 -4.18 -14.65 -18.10
N LEU A 117 -4.83 -14.87 -19.25
CA LEU A 117 -6.20 -14.38 -19.51
C LEU A 117 -7.22 -14.98 -18.55
N LEU A 118 -7.16 -16.29 -18.27
CA LEU A 118 -8.06 -16.92 -17.31
C LEU A 118 -7.86 -16.38 -15.89
N ARG A 119 -6.61 -16.09 -15.49
CA ARG A 119 -6.29 -15.47 -14.20
C ARG A 119 -6.78 -14.01 -14.10
N ILE A 120 -6.73 -13.27 -15.20
CA ILE A 120 -7.22 -11.89 -15.27
C ILE A 120 -8.75 -11.91 -15.19
N TYR A 121 -9.42 -12.72 -16.02
CA TYR A 121 -10.88 -12.83 -16.00
C TYR A 121 -11.43 -13.32 -14.65
N SER A 122 -10.79 -14.29 -14.00
CA SER A 122 -11.23 -14.75 -12.68
C SER A 122 -11.05 -13.71 -11.56
N ARG A 123 -10.18 -12.72 -11.75
CA ARG A 123 -9.91 -11.65 -10.77
C ARG A 123 -10.74 -10.38 -10.99
N PHE A 124 -11.22 -10.15 -12.21
CA PHE A 124 -12.01 -8.97 -12.56
C PHE A 124 -13.52 -9.21 -12.58
N PHE A 125 -13.99 -10.48 -12.65
CA PHE A 125 -15.41 -10.84 -12.73
C PHE A 125 -15.98 -11.57 -11.50
N HIS A 126 -15.32 -11.48 -10.34
CA HIS A 126 -15.87 -11.79 -9.01
C HIS A 126 -15.54 -10.65 -8.06
#